data_AF-A0A833TI28-F1
#
_entry.id   AF-A0A833TI28-F1
#
_cell.length_a   1.000
_cell.length_b   1.000
_cell.length_c   1.000
_cell.angle_alpha   90.00
_cell.angle_beta   90.00
_cell.angle_gamma   90.00
#
_symmetry.space_group_name_H-M   'P 1'
#
loop_
_entity.id
_entity.type
_entity.pdbx_description
1 polymer ?
#
loop_
_entity_poly.entity_id
_entity_poly.type
_entity_poly.pdbx_seq_one_letter_code
_entity_poly.pdbx_strand_id
1 'polypeptide(L)'
;MDGQNHQQLYRGAFWACARIDDDGRSGRQVHANAIKIGLDTDTYVQCGLVDMYGRSGLLKDAKLVFEVIDDKGNVACWNAMVTACIRNGFYMEAIKLLYEMKATGMQPQESIVNEVRMACSNDRISLNQAPKMGIGFEIGEGRFQ
;
A
#
# COMPACT_ATOMS: atom_id res chain seq x y z
N MET A 1 3.64 32.07 0.82
CA MET A 1 3.29 31.34 -0.43
C MET A 1 4.10 30.03 -0.49
N ASP A 2 4.34 29.37 0.65
CA ASP A 2 5.51 28.47 0.81
C ASP A 2 5.15 26.98 0.93
N GLY A 3 3.87 26.61 0.87
CA GLY A 3 3.44 25.21 1.06
C GLY A 3 3.79 24.28 -0.11
N GLN A 4 3.75 24.75 -1.35
CA GLN A 4 3.88 23.89 -2.54
C GLN A 4 5.34 23.48 -2.86
N ASN A 5 6.33 24.27 -2.46
CA ASN A 5 7.75 23.94 -2.71
C ASN A 5 8.23 22.74 -1.90
N HIS A 6 7.76 22.62 -0.64
CA HIS A 6 8.15 21.53 0.24
C HIS A 6 7.58 20.18 -0.25
N GLN A 7 6.35 20.15 -0.74
CA GLN A 7 5.73 18.92 -1.26
C GLN A 7 6.47 18.37 -2.49
N GLN A 8 6.86 19.23 -3.44
CA GLN A 8 7.62 18.81 -4.63
C GLN A 8 9.03 18.33 -4.29
N LEU A 9 9.70 18.99 -3.34
CA LEU A 9 11.02 18.59 -2.86
C LEU A 9 10.99 17.18 -2.25
N TYR A 10 10.03 16.92 -1.36
CA TYR A 10 9.92 15.62 -0.69
C TYR A 10 9.55 14.50 -1.64
N ARG A 11 8.69 14.74 -2.64
CA ARG A 11 8.42 13.74 -3.69
C ARG A 11 9.69 13.29 -4.42
N GLY A 12 10.54 14.25 -4.81
CA GLY A 12 11.81 13.94 -5.46
C GLY A 12 12.75 13.16 -4.54
N ALA A 13 12.87 13.56 -3.28
CA ALA A 13 13.68 12.88 -2.28
C ALA A 13 13.19 11.45 -2.02
N PHE A 14 11.88 11.25 -1.87
CA PHE A 14 11.28 9.92 -1.68
C PHE A 14 11.50 9.01 -2.88
N TRP A 15 11.33 9.53 -4.09
CA TRP A 15 11.60 8.76 -5.31
C TRP A 15 13.07 8.37 -5.45
N ALA A 16 14.00 9.24 -5.08
CA ALA A 16 15.42 8.92 -5.08
C ALA A 16 15.72 7.83 -4.03
N CYS A 17 15.26 8.01 -2.79
CA CYS A 17 15.46 7.05 -1.70
C CYS A 17 14.89 5.67 -2.02
N ALA A 18 13.72 5.63 -2.67
CA ALA A 18 13.07 4.39 -3.07
C ALA A 18 13.83 3.58 -4.14
N ARG A 19 14.85 4.16 -4.79
CA ARG A 19 15.68 3.48 -5.80
C ARG A 19 17.05 3.08 -5.26
N ILE A 20 17.44 3.62 -4.13
CA ILE A 20 18.72 3.33 -3.49
C ILE A 20 18.52 2.04 -2.68
N ASP A 21 19.36 1.05 -2.93
CA ASP A 21 19.41 -0.18 -2.15
C ASP A 21 20.32 0.03 -0.93
N ASP A 22 19.82 0.75 0.08
CA ASP A 22 20.54 1.03 1.33
C ASP A 22 19.81 0.56 2.59
N ASP A 23 18.92 -0.42 2.44
CA ASP A 23 18.05 -0.94 3.51
C ASP A 23 17.14 0.18 4.11
N GLY A 24 16.79 1.15 3.28
CA GLY A 24 15.93 2.30 3.63
C GLY A 24 16.56 3.30 4.59
N ARG A 25 17.89 3.31 4.73
CA ARG A 25 18.62 4.30 5.54
C ARG A 25 18.37 5.73 5.06
N SER A 26 18.41 5.96 3.76
CA SER A 26 18.12 7.28 3.18
C SER A 26 16.66 7.66 3.40
N GLY A 27 15.75 6.71 3.23
CA GLY A 27 14.32 6.89 3.51
C GLY A 27 14.04 7.34 4.95
N ARG A 28 14.63 6.64 5.93
CA ARG A 28 14.51 6.99 7.36
C ARG A 28 15.10 8.36 7.70
N GLN A 29 16.21 8.75 7.06
CA GLN A 29 16.80 10.09 7.26
C GLN A 29 15.88 11.19 6.73
N VAL A 30 15.31 11.01 5.53
CA VAL A 30 14.36 11.96 4.96
C VAL A 30 13.08 12.02 5.82
N HIS A 31 12.57 10.89 6.30
CA HIS A 31 11.44 10.84 7.22
C HIS A 31 11.73 11.58 8.54
N ALA A 32 12.89 11.33 9.16
CA ALA A 32 13.30 12.04 10.37
C ALA A 32 13.44 13.55 10.14
N ASN A 33 13.91 13.96 8.95
CA ASN A 33 13.95 15.37 8.58
C ASN A 33 12.56 15.97 8.42
N ALA A 34 11.61 15.24 7.82
CA ALA A 34 10.20 15.68 7.69
C ALA A 34 9.57 15.97 9.06
N ILE A 35 9.79 15.08 10.04
CA ILE A 35 9.35 15.27 11.43
C ILE A 35 9.98 16.53 12.04
N LYS A 36 11.30 16.72 11.87
CA LYS A 36 12.01 17.88 12.44
C LYS A 36 11.49 19.22 11.96
N ILE A 37 10.98 19.28 10.74
CA ILE A 37 10.43 20.52 10.16
C ILE A 37 8.90 20.59 10.23
N GLY A 38 8.25 19.63 10.90
CA GLY A 38 6.81 19.61 11.13
C GLY A 38 5.96 19.28 9.90
N LEU A 39 6.48 18.47 8.98
CA LEU A 39 5.75 18.00 7.80
C LEU A 39 5.26 16.56 7.93
N ASP A 40 5.42 15.93 9.08
CA ASP A 40 5.00 14.55 9.36
C ASP A 40 3.48 14.36 9.42
N THR A 41 2.71 15.44 9.55
CA THR A 41 1.24 15.45 9.48
C THR A 41 0.71 15.86 8.11
N ASP A 42 1.56 16.23 7.16
CA ASP A 42 1.13 16.56 5.80
C ASP A 42 0.80 15.26 5.04
N THR A 43 -0.47 15.10 4.66
CA THR A 43 -0.98 13.88 3.98
C THR A 43 -0.21 13.54 2.70
N TYR A 44 0.29 14.54 1.97
CA TYR A 44 1.09 14.33 0.77
C TYR A 44 2.45 13.73 1.10
N VAL A 45 3.10 14.25 2.16
CA VAL A 45 4.37 13.73 2.67
C VAL A 45 4.20 12.31 3.21
N GLN A 46 3.14 12.06 3.99
CA GLN A 46 2.80 10.72 4.49
C GLN A 46 2.54 9.72 3.35
N CYS A 47 1.77 10.11 2.32
CA CYS A 47 1.56 9.26 1.14
C CYS A 47 2.88 8.92 0.42
N GLY A 48 3.78 9.89 0.29
CA GLY A 48 5.08 9.71 -0.32
C GLY A 48 5.99 8.77 0.49
N LEU A 49 5.93 8.87 1.82
CA LEU A 49 6.64 7.97 2.74
C LEU A 49 6.14 6.52 2.59
N VAL A 50 4.83 6.30 2.49
CA VAL A 50 4.24 4.97 2.27
C VAL A 50 4.75 4.35 0.96
N ASP A 51 4.73 5.09 -0.16
CA ASP A 51 5.27 4.60 -1.45
C ASP A 51 6.77 4.31 -1.36
N MET A 52 7.53 5.17 -0.69
CA MET A 52 8.98 5.00 -0.52
C MET A 52 9.32 3.75 0.30
N TYR A 53 8.73 3.59 1.49
CA TYR A 53 8.93 2.40 2.32
C TYR A 53 8.47 1.13 1.63
N GLY A 54 7.33 1.18 0.93
CA GLY A 54 6.82 0.06 0.14
C GLY A 54 7.79 -0.38 -0.96
N ARG A 55 8.41 0.58 -1.66
CA ARG A 55 9.43 0.34 -2.69
C ARG A 55 10.72 -0.24 -2.13
N SER A 56 11.13 0.19 -0.94
CA SER A 56 12.32 -0.30 -0.24
C SER A 56 12.10 -1.64 0.48
N GLY A 57 10.95 -2.29 0.33
CA GLY A 57 10.65 -3.57 0.99
C GLY A 57 10.30 -3.46 2.49
N LEU A 58 10.23 -2.24 3.02
CA LEU A 58 9.99 -1.96 4.44
C LEU A 58 8.49 -1.81 4.72
N LEU A 59 7.73 -2.86 4.41
CA LEU A 59 6.26 -2.81 4.48
C LEU A 59 5.73 -2.52 5.90
N LYS A 60 6.46 -2.94 6.95
CA LYS A 60 6.09 -2.64 8.33
C LYS A 60 6.13 -1.14 8.61
N ASP A 61 7.18 -0.46 8.16
CA ASP A 61 7.32 0.99 8.32
C ASP A 61 6.26 1.73 7.49
N ALA A 62 5.97 1.24 6.28
CA ALA A 62 4.89 1.78 5.45
C ALA A 62 3.52 1.73 6.16
N LYS A 63 3.20 0.63 6.85
CA LYS A 63 1.95 0.48 7.62
C LYS A 63 1.89 1.46 8.79
N LEU A 64 2.98 1.61 9.54
CA LEU A 64 3.04 2.54 10.66
C LEU A 64 2.77 3.98 10.20
N VAL A 65 3.35 4.38 9.07
CA VAL A 65 3.06 5.69 8.47
C VAL A 65 1.60 5.78 8.02
N PHE A 66 1.04 4.73 7.42
CA PHE A 66 -0.35 4.70 6.97
C PHE A 66 -1.36 4.79 8.13
N GLU A 67 -1.06 4.16 9.28
CA GLU A 67 -1.92 4.16 10.46
C GLU A 67 -2.06 5.55 11.12
N VAL A 68 -1.00 6.37 11.03
CA VAL A 68 -0.97 7.74 11.59
C VAL A 68 -1.53 8.81 10.63
N ILE A 69 -2.01 8.42 9.45
CA ILE A 69 -2.67 9.35 8.53
C ILE A 69 -4.06 9.66 9.08
N ASP A 70 -4.23 10.90 9.58
CA ASP A 70 -5.52 11.39 10.09
C ASP A 70 -6.57 11.51 8.97
N ASP A 71 -6.14 11.97 7.79
CA ASP A 71 -6.98 12.06 6.60
C ASP A 71 -7.02 10.73 5.84
N LYS A 72 -7.71 9.75 6.45
CA LYS A 72 -8.02 8.48 5.78
C LYS A 72 -8.94 8.65 4.56
N GLY A 73 -9.38 9.86 4.22
CA GLY A 73 -10.13 10.16 3.00
C GLY A 73 -9.25 10.29 1.75
N ASN A 74 -7.92 10.27 1.88
CA ASN A 74 -7.03 10.42 0.74
C ASN A 74 -6.83 9.11 -0.04
N VAL A 75 -7.53 9.00 -1.18
CA VAL A 75 -7.43 7.90 -2.15
C VAL A 75 -5.99 7.55 -2.55
N ALA A 76 -5.08 8.54 -2.62
CA ALA A 76 -3.70 8.30 -3.00
C ALA A 76 -2.94 7.46 -1.95
N CYS A 77 -3.18 7.69 -0.65
CA CYS A 77 -2.55 6.94 0.44
C CYS A 77 -2.96 5.47 0.41
N TRP A 78 -4.26 5.20 0.22
CA TRP A 78 -4.79 3.84 0.09
C TRP A 78 -4.18 3.12 -1.10
N ASN A 79 -4.15 3.77 -2.26
CA ASN A 79 -3.56 3.21 -3.46
C ASN A 79 -2.06 2.90 -3.25
N ALA A 80 -1.30 3.82 -2.64
CA ALA A 80 0.11 3.60 -2.32
C ALA A 80 0.31 2.38 -1.40
N MET A 81 -0.53 2.24 -0.37
CA MET A 81 -0.45 1.12 0.57
C MET A 81 -0.82 -0.22 -0.10
N VAL A 82 -1.88 -0.24 -0.92
CA VAL A 82 -2.29 -1.44 -1.66
C VAL A 82 -1.20 -1.86 -2.65
N THR A 83 -0.65 -0.93 -3.43
CA THR A 83 0.48 -1.20 -4.34
C THR A 83 1.72 -1.68 -3.57
N ALA A 84 2.02 -1.12 -2.40
CA ALA A 84 3.11 -1.59 -1.55
C ALA A 84 2.90 -3.05 -1.12
N CYS A 85 1.68 -3.43 -0.72
CA CYS A 85 1.34 -4.83 -0.40
C CYS A 85 1.53 -5.76 -1.60
N ILE A 86 0.99 -5.40 -2.78
CA ILE A 86 1.11 -6.21 -4.01
C ILE A 86 2.57 -6.45 -4.38
N ARG A 87 3.38 -5.38 -4.38
CA ARG A 87 4.80 -5.44 -4.75
C ARG A 87 5.64 -6.30 -3.81
N ASN A 88 5.24 -6.37 -2.55
CA ASN A 88 5.90 -7.18 -1.53
C ASN A 88 5.29 -8.58 -1.37
N GLY A 89 4.33 -8.97 -2.22
CA GLY A 89 3.70 -10.31 -2.20
C GLY A 89 2.61 -10.50 -1.15
N PHE A 90 2.17 -9.44 -0.46
CA PHE A 90 1.14 -9.50 0.58
C PHE A 90 -0.28 -9.31 -0.01
N TYR A 91 -0.67 -10.17 -0.95
CA TYR A 91 -1.90 -10.02 -1.73
C TYR A 91 -3.18 -10.06 -0.88
N MET A 92 -3.24 -10.95 0.13
CA MET A 92 -4.39 -11.02 1.04
C MET A 92 -4.61 -9.71 1.80
N GLU A 93 -3.53 -9.01 2.15
CA GLU A 93 -3.60 -7.75 2.85
C GLU A 93 -3.96 -6.60 1.90
N ALA A 94 -3.47 -6.64 0.66
CA ALA A 94 -3.90 -5.74 -0.42
C ALA A 94 -5.42 -5.83 -0.66
N ILE A 95 -5.99 -7.05 -0.67
CA ILE A 95 -7.42 -7.29 -0.82
C ILE A 95 -8.21 -6.68 0.37
N LYS A 96 -7.77 -6.93 1.60
CA LYS A 96 -8.41 -6.36 2.80
C LYS A 96 -8.46 -4.84 2.74
N LEU A 97 -7.34 -4.19 2.41
CA LEU A 97 -7.26 -2.74 2.25
C LEU A 97 -8.20 -2.22 1.15
N LEU A 98 -8.34 -2.92 0.03
CA LEU A 98 -9.31 -2.55 -1.02
C LEU A 98 -10.76 -2.63 -0.53
N TYR A 99 -11.10 -3.63 0.28
CA TYR A 99 -12.44 -3.72 0.87
C TYR A 99 -12.71 -2.61 1.88
N GLU A 100 -11.74 -2.30 2.73
CA GLU A 100 -11.82 -1.18 3.68
C GLU A 100 -11.99 0.16 2.96
N MET A 101 -11.19 0.39 1.91
CA MET A 101 -11.30 1.58 1.06
C MET A 101 -12.71 1.72 0.47
N LYS A 102 -13.29 0.63 -0.05
CA LYS A 102 -14.68 0.64 -0.56
C LYS A 102 -15.71 0.87 0.54
N ALA A 103 -15.52 0.29 1.72
CA ALA A 103 -16.43 0.46 2.86
C ALA A 103 -16.49 1.91 3.34
N THR A 104 -15.39 2.65 3.19
CA THR A 104 -15.33 4.10 3.45
C THR A 104 -15.90 4.98 2.32
N GLY A 105 -16.45 4.38 1.25
CA GLY A 105 -17.06 5.09 0.13
C GLY A 105 -16.07 5.57 -0.94
N MET A 106 -14.79 5.22 -0.83
CA MET A 106 -13.76 5.58 -1.81
C MET A 106 -13.71 4.56 -2.95
N GLN A 107 -13.39 5.05 -4.15
CA GLN A 107 -13.18 4.21 -5.33
C GLN A 107 -11.69 3.96 -5.53
N PRO A 108 -11.24 2.70 -5.45
CA PRO A 108 -9.85 2.35 -5.79
C PRO A 108 -9.55 2.65 -7.26
N GLN A 109 -8.27 2.89 -7.57
CA GLN A 109 -7.85 2.99 -8.97
C GLN A 109 -8.04 1.65 -9.69
N GLU A 110 -8.58 1.71 -10.91
CA GLU A 110 -8.91 0.53 -11.71
C GLU A 110 -7.67 -0.35 -11.99
N SER A 111 -6.50 0.25 -12.18
CA SER A 111 -5.22 -0.45 -12.33
C SER A 111 -4.90 -1.35 -11.14
N ILE A 112 -5.10 -0.85 -9.91
CA ILE A 112 -4.81 -1.58 -8.67
C ILE A 112 -5.80 -2.73 -8.48
N VAL A 113 -7.08 -2.50 -8.79
CA VAL A 113 -8.10 -3.56 -8.77
C VAL A 113 -7.72 -4.69 -9.74
N ASN A 114 -7.22 -4.34 -10.93
CA ASN A 114 -6.76 -5.30 -11.92
C ASN A 114 -5.52 -6.06 -11.45
N GLU A 115 -4.53 -5.40 -10.85
CA GLU A 115 -3.33 -6.04 -10.29
C GLU A 115 -3.70 -7.06 -9.20
N VAL A 116 -4.57 -6.69 -8.26
CA VAL A 116 -5.05 -7.61 -7.21
C VAL A 116 -5.83 -8.78 -7.82
N ARG A 117 -6.69 -8.52 -8.82
CA ARG A 117 -7.45 -9.56 -9.52
C ARG A 117 -6.52 -10.55 -10.24
N MET A 118 -5.46 -10.05 -10.90
CA MET A 118 -4.45 -10.89 -11.53
C MET A 118 -3.68 -11.72 -10.50
N ALA A 119 -3.31 -11.13 -9.36
CA ALA A 119 -2.67 -11.88 -8.27
C ALA A 119 -3.56 -13.03 -7.79
N CYS A 120 -4.85 -12.77 -7.56
CA CYS A 120 -5.82 -13.81 -7.16
C CYS A 120 -6.08 -14.86 -8.27
N SER A 121 -6.00 -14.46 -9.54
CA SER A 121 -6.19 -15.39 -10.66
C SER A 121 -4.96 -16.30 -10.85
N ASN A 122 -3.78 -15.79 -10.50
CA ASN A 122 -2.50 -16.51 -10.54
C ASN A 122 -2.27 -17.37 -9.29
N ASP A 123 -3.14 -17.32 -8.27
CA ASP A 123 -3.09 -18.15 -7.05
C ASP A 123 -3.39 -19.66 -7.27
N ARG A 124 -3.38 -20.13 -8.53
CA ARG A 124 -3.17 -21.57 -8.81
C ARG A 124 -1.78 -22.08 -8.34
N ILE A 125 -0.86 -21.21 -7.93
CA ILE A 125 0.50 -21.59 -7.50
C ILE A 125 0.69 -21.63 -5.96
N SER A 126 -0.28 -21.18 -5.15
CA SER A 126 -0.08 -21.03 -3.69
C SER A 126 -1.10 -21.76 -2.80
N LEU A 127 -1.67 -22.89 -3.23
CA LEU A 127 -2.56 -23.72 -2.40
C LEU A 127 -1.91 -24.33 -1.13
N ASN A 128 -0.63 -24.06 -0.84
CA ASN A 128 0.09 -24.63 0.30
C ASN A 128 0.35 -23.66 1.48
N GLN A 129 -0.16 -22.42 1.47
CA GLN A 129 0.04 -21.49 2.61
C GLN A 129 -1.21 -20.78 3.14
N ALA A 130 -2.41 -21.14 2.68
CA ALA A 130 -3.62 -20.63 3.33
C ALA A 130 -3.82 -21.32 4.70
N PRO A 131 -3.94 -20.58 5.82
CA PRO A 131 -4.50 -21.15 7.04
C PRO A 131 -5.94 -21.55 6.71
N LYS A 132 -6.30 -22.80 7.04
CA LYS A 132 -7.63 -23.39 6.79
C LYS A 132 -8.72 -22.52 7.43
N MET A 133 -9.27 -21.57 6.68
CA MET A 133 -10.55 -20.94 7.02
C MET A 133 -11.64 -21.79 6.41
N GLY A 134 -12.15 -22.72 7.21
CA GLY A 134 -13.30 -23.53 6.88
C GLY A 134 -14.54 -22.65 6.75
N ILE A 135 -14.98 -22.43 5.53
CA ILE A 135 -16.38 -22.16 5.21
C ILE A 135 -16.73 -23.03 4.02
N GLY A 136 -17.56 -24.05 4.28
CA GLY A 136 -18.08 -24.95 3.27
C GLY A 136 -19.00 -24.19 2.33
N PHE A 137 -18.75 -24.32 1.04
CA PHE A 137 -19.76 -24.06 0.02
C PHE A 137 -19.68 -25.23 -0.96
N GLU A 138 -20.62 -26.17 -0.81
CA GLU A 138 -20.84 -27.25 -1.76
C GLU A 138 -21.28 -26.63 -3.09
N ILE A 139 -20.43 -26.73 -4.11
CA ILE A 139 -20.84 -26.60 -5.50
C ILE A 139 -21.50 -27.92 -5.89
N GLY A 140 -22.84 -27.91 -5.95
CA GLY A 140 -23.62 -29.04 -6.44
C GLY A 140 -23.27 -29.36 -7.89
N GLU A 141 -22.68 -30.54 -8.11
CA GLU A 141 -22.65 -31.16 -9.44
C GLU A 141 -24.05 -31.66 -9.79
N GLY A 142 -24.65 -31.10 -10.84
CA GLY A 142 -25.84 -31.62 -11.50
C GLY A 142 -25.52 -31.98 -12.95
N ARG A 143 -25.28 -33.28 -13.19
CA ARG A 143 -24.86 -33.90 -14.45
C ARG A 143 -25.86 -33.72 -15.59
N PHE A 144 -25.30 -33.62 -16.79
CA PHE A 144 -25.93 -34.07 -18.03
C PHE A 144 -26.24 -35.58 -17.96
N GLN A 145 -27.52 -35.94 -18.14
CA GLN A 145 -28.00 -37.00 -19.02
C GLN A 145 -29.41 -36.62 -19.50
#